data_AF-A0A7S4VXK3-F1
#
_entry.id   AF-A0A7S4VXK3-F1
#
_cell.length_a   1.000
_cell.length_b   1.000
_cell.length_c   1.000
_cell.angle_alpha   90.00
_cell.angle_beta   90.00
_cell.angle_gamma   90.00
#
_symmetry.space_group_name_H-M   'P 1'
#
loop_
_entity.id
_entity.type
_entity.pdbx_description
1 polymer ?
#
loop_
_entity_poly.entity_id
_entity_poly.type
_entity_poly.pdbx_seq_one_letter_code
_entity_poly.pdbx_strand_id
1 'polypeptide(L)'
;MPPSCNICSSRMSPIPHPHTPGNMWLARCEYIKKLINPLEFNLRMVQVYNLKKKDNSCVGTGRYAAEHWIHSHPSNMPCDLSSDDYTWNYNGVPTSDFEMKLEPAPQFEMKKYEKPTNGCGPIQGTMIKPRLKEYESLYPNETVPESWWGWKFFNVLYNNKTMKES
;
A
#
# COMPACT_ATOMS: atom_id res chain seq x y z
N MET A 1 12.94 9.91 11.55
CA MET A 1 12.58 8.75 10.69
C MET A 1 13.86 8.03 10.27
N PRO A 2 13.93 6.69 10.36
CA PRO A 2 15.08 5.89 9.95
C PRO A 2 15.47 6.16 8.49
N PRO A 3 16.75 6.03 8.11
CA PRO A 3 17.18 6.16 6.71
C PRO A 3 16.50 5.16 5.77
N SER A 4 16.10 4.00 6.29
CA SER A 4 15.42 2.93 5.54
C SER A 4 13.96 3.21 5.21
N CYS A 5 13.39 4.33 5.67
CA CYS A 5 12.00 4.69 5.45
C CYS A 5 11.85 6.12 4.96
N ASN A 6 10.85 6.35 4.12
CA ASN A 6 10.48 7.68 3.62
C ASN A 6 9.03 8.08 3.90
N ILE A 7 8.22 7.15 4.41
CA ILE A 7 6.87 7.36 4.93
C ILE A 7 6.77 6.63 6.26
N CYS A 8 6.07 7.22 7.22
CA CYS A 8 5.78 6.63 8.51
C CYS A 8 4.32 6.88 8.84
N SER A 9 3.60 5.85 9.26
CA SER A 9 2.24 5.95 9.76
C SER A 9 2.01 5.03 10.95
N SER A 10 0.84 5.12 11.58
CA SER A 10 0.48 4.17 12.62
C SER A 10 0.52 2.73 12.09
N ARG A 11 0.01 2.53 10.86
CA ARG A 11 0.07 1.28 10.09
C ARG A 11 -0.07 1.56 8.60
N MET A 12 0.61 0.78 7.79
CA MET A 12 0.47 0.69 6.35
C MET A 12 -0.17 -0.66 6.00
N SER A 13 -1.23 -0.60 5.20
CA SER A 13 -1.95 -1.76 4.71
C SER A 13 -1.64 -1.93 3.22
N PRO A 14 -0.98 -3.01 2.79
CA PRO A 14 -0.57 -3.21 1.38
C PRO A 14 -1.73 -3.60 0.45
N ILE A 15 -2.84 -4.12 0.99
CA ILE A 15 -4.00 -4.60 0.22
C ILE A 15 -5.31 -4.01 0.78
N PRO A 16 -6.36 -3.80 -0.06
CA PRO A 16 -6.43 -4.11 -1.50
C PRO A 16 -5.60 -3.17 -2.39
N HIS A 17 -5.13 -2.06 -1.81
CA HIS A 17 -4.09 -1.21 -2.34
C HIS A 17 -3.24 -0.71 -1.15
N PRO A 18 -1.98 -0.28 -1.36
CA PRO A 18 -1.17 0.39 -0.35
C PRO A 18 -1.87 1.63 0.16
N HIS A 19 -2.22 1.65 1.44
CA HIS A 19 -2.84 2.79 2.08
C HIS A 19 -2.44 2.93 3.54
N THR A 20 -2.56 4.17 4.04
CA THR A 20 -2.48 4.47 5.46
C THR A 20 -3.88 4.81 5.98
N PRO A 21 -4.49 3.94 6.81
CA PRO A 21 -5.77 4.23 7.44
C PRO A 21 -5.72 5.54 8.24
N GLY A 22 -6.80 6.32 8.16
CA GLY A 22 -6.94 7.57 8.92
C GLY A 22 -6.21 8.79 8.34
N ASN A 23 -5.48 8.66 7.24
CA ASN A 23 -4.77 9.78 6.57
C ASN A 23 -3.76 10.52 7.48
N MET A 24 -3.16 9.82 8.43
CA MET A 24 -2.14 10.38 9.32
C MET A 24 -0.79 9.74 9.04
N TRP A 25 0.13 10.53 8.50
CA TRP A 25 1.47 10.07 8.16
C TRP A 25 2.49 11.20 8.27
N LEU A 26 3.75 10.82 8.45
CA LEU A 26 4.93 11.67 8.33
C LEU A 26 5.76 11.16 7.16
N ALA A 27 6.18 12.04 6.26
CA ALA A 27 6.97 11.67 5.09
C ALA A 27 8.15 12.61 4.87
N ARG A 28 9.19 12.12 4.19
CA ARG A 28 10.34 12.95 3.78
C ARG A 28 9.95 13.87 2.63
N CYS A 29 10.36 15.14 2.69
CA CYS A 29 10.07 16.10 1.61
C CYS A 29 10.62 15.64 0.26
N GLU A 30 11.78 14.99 0.23
CA GLU A 30 12.38 14.44 -0.99
C GLU A 30 11.53 13.35 -1.64
N TYR A 31 10.75 12.61 -0.84
CA TYR A 31 9.81 11.62 -1.34
C TYR A 31 8.53 12.29 -1.82
N ILE A 32 7.97 13.23 -1.04
CA ILE A 32 6.76 13.98 -1.41
C ILE A 32 6.92 14.69 -2.76
N LYS A 33 8.08 15.27 -3.04
CA LYS A 33 8.38 15.94 -4.32
C LYS A 33 8.25 15.04 -5.54
N LYS A 34 8.31 13.72 -5.37
CA LYS A 34 8.19 12.75 -6.47
C LYS A 34 6.73 12.40 -6.76
N LEU A 35 5.82 12.65 -5.82
CA LEU A 35 4.42 12.27 -5.97
C LEU A 35 3.70 13.17 -6.96
N ILE A 36 2.80 12.58 -7.75
CA ILE A 36 1.83 13.31 -8.58
C ILE A 36 0.97 14.18 -7.67
N ASN A 37 0.41 15.28 -8.18
CA ASN A 37 -0.55 16.07 -7.43
C ASN A 37 -1.71 15.18 -6.90
N PRO A 38 -2.13 15.30 -5.62
CA PRO A 38 -3.13 14.40 -5.04
C PRO A 38 -4.49 14.44 -5.74
N LEU A 39 -4.91 15.57 -6.31
CA LEU A 39 -6.16 15.66 -7.08
C LEU A 39 -6.03 14.94 -8.43
N GLU A 40 -4.87 15.07 -9.06
CA GLU A 40 -4.56 14.40 -10.32
C GLU A 40 -4.39 12.89 -10.14
N PHE A 41 -3.79 12.45 -9.04
CA PHE A 41 -3.64 11.04 -8.69
C PHE A 41 -4.98 10.30 -8.77
N ASN A 42 -6.04 10.84 -8.16
CA ASN A 42 -7.37 10.24 -8.21
C ASN A 42 -7.89 10.11 -9.66
N LEU A 43 -7.73 11.16 -10.47
CA LEU A 43 -8.18 11.16 -11.87
C LEU A 43 -7.41 10.13 -12.70
N ARG A 44 -6.08 10.04 -12.54
CA ARG A 44 -5.26 9.05 -13.23
C ARG A 44 -5.60 7.64 -12.81
N MET A 45 -5.82 7.39 -11.52
CA MET A 45 -6.22 6.07 -11.03
C MET A 45 -7.57 5.60 -11.60
N VAL A 46 -8.54 6.51 -11.73
CA VAL A 46 -9.81 6.23 -12.44
C VAL A 46 -9.56 5.78 -13.88
N GLN A 47 -8.59 6.38 -14.57
CA GLN A 47 -8.21 6.01 -15.94
C GLN A 47 -7.45 4.68 -15.98
N VAL A 48 -6.46 4.47 -15.12
CA VAL A 48 -5.66 3.24 -15.02
C VAL A 48 -6.55 2.00 -14.88
N TYR A 49 -7.61 2.12 -14.07
CA TYR A 49 -8.54 1.02 -13.82
C TYR A 49 -9.82 1.09 -14.67
N ASN A 50 -9.91 2.02 -15.62
CA ASN A 50 -11.07 2.24 -16.50
C ASN A 50 -12.41 2.23 -15.72
N LEU A 51 -12.46 2.98 -14.61
CA LEU A 51 -13.59 2.93 -13.70
C LEU A 51 -14.78 3.73 -14.24
N LYS A 52 -15.98 3.12 -14.19
CA LYS A 52 -17.24 3.81 -14.50
C LYS A 52 -17.68 4.80 -13.41
N LYS A 53 -17.24 4.58 -12.17
CA LYS A 53 -17.49 5.44 -11.01
C LYS A 53 -16.15 5.92 -10.46
N LYS A 54 -16.10 7.17 -10.01
CA LYS A 54 -14.86 7.77 -9.45
C LYS A 54 -14.46 7.14 -8.12
N ASP A 55 -15.40 6.52 -7.40
CA ASP A 55 -15.18 5.97 -6.08
C ASP A 55 -15.10 4.45 -6.14
N ASN A 56 -13.95 3.91 -5.74
CA ASN A 56 -13.73 2.47 -5.62
C ASN A 56 -12.70 2.20 -4.53
N SER A 57 -13.15 1.58 -3.43
CA SER A 57 -12.32 1.18 -2.28
C SER A 57 -11.27 0.14 -2.63
N CYS A 58 -11.49 -0.66 -3.67
CA CYS A 58 -10.65 -1.77 -4.03
C CYS A 58 -9.37 -1.35 -4.76
N VAL A 59 -9.36 -0.14 -5.32
CA VAL A 59 -8.22 0.43 -6.05
C VAL A 59 -7.85 1.82 -5.54
N GLY A 60 -8.35 2.23 -4.38
CA GLY A 60 -7.93 3.46 -3.72
C GLY A 60 -8.32 4.74 -4.46
N THR A 61 -9.53 4.79 -5.01
CA THR A 61 -10.04 6.01 -5.69
C THR A 61 -11.16 6.67 -4.90
N GLY A 62 -11.51 7.91 -5.26
CA GLY A 62 -12.53 8.69 -4.57
C GLY A 62 -12.10 9.05 -3.15
N ARG A 63 -12.93 8.77 -2.16
CA ARG A 63 -12.61 9.05 -0.74
C ARG A 63 -11.36 8.33 -0.22
N TYR A 64 -10.92 7.25 -0.88
CA TYR A 64 -9.76 6.45 -0.49
C TYR A 64 -8.47 6.93 -1.16
N ALA A 65 -8.56 7.86 -2.11
CA ALA A 65 -7.40 8.35 -2.86
C ALA A 65 -6.37 9.05 -1.96
N ALA A 66 -6.81 9.76 -0.93
CA ALA A 66 -5.90 10.42 0.01
C ALA A 66 -5.06 9.40 0.82
N GLU A 67 -5.65 8.24 1.16
CA GLU A 67 -4.98 7.20 1.93
C GLU A 67 -3.96 6.43 1.06
N HIS A 68 -4.27 6.29 -0.23
CA HIS A 68 -3.43 5.61 -1.23
C HIS A 68 -2.34 6.51 -1.80
N TRP A 69 -2.63 7.79 -2.04
CA TRP A 69 -1.76 8.73 -2.74
C TRP A 69 -0.31 8.72 -2.24
N ILE A 70 -0.13 8.71 -0.92
CA ILE A 70 1.19 8.73 -0.27
C ILE A 70 2.04 7.50 -0.61
N HIS A 71 1.44 6.38 -1.00
CA HIS A 71 2.11 5.12 -1.37
C HIS A 71 2.18 4.89 -2.88
N SER A 72 1.80 5.88 -3.69
CA SER A 72 1.63 5.72 -5.14
C SER A 72 2.93 5.69 -5.94
N HIS A 73 4.05 6.20 -5.40
CA HIS A 73 5.33 6.18 -6.12
C HIS A 73 6.05 4.85 -5.92
N PRO A 74 6.75 4.31 -6.94
CA PRO A 74 7.52 3.06 -6.81
C PRO A 74 8.68 3.09 -5.79
N SER A 75 9.07 4.27 -5.30
CA SER A 75 10.18 4.43 -4.34
C SER A 75 9.70 4.44 -2.89
N ASN A 76 8.41 4.15 -2.65
CA ASN A 76 7.84 4.17 -1.31
C ASN A 76 8.47 3.08 -0.43
N MET A 77 8.90 3.51 0.76
CA MET A 77 9.50 2.68 1.81
C MET A 77 8.78 3.03 3.12
N PRO A 78 7.62 2.41 3.37
CA PRO A 78 6.82 2.72 4.53
C PRO A 78 7.42 2.08 5.80
N CYS A 79 7.19 2.75 6.92
CA CYS A 79 7.39 2.21 8.25
C CYS A 79 6.09 2.36 9.05
N ASP A 80 5.84 1.41 9.93
CA ASP A 80 4.73 1.40 10.89
C ASP A 80 5.25 1.79 12.26
N LEU A 81 4.44 2.52 13.02
CA LEU A 81 4.69 2.85 14.44
C LEU A 81 4.07 1.84 15.40
N SER A 82 3.00 1.17 14.98
CA SER A 82 2.28 0.23 15.81
C SER A 82 2.89 -1.16 15.74
N SER A 83 3.16 -1.77 16.89
CA SER A 83 3.43 -3.21 17.00
C SER A 83 2.15 -4.06 17.04
N ASP A 84 0.98 -3.43 17.24
CA ASP A 84 -0.29 -4.16 17.33
C ASP A 84 -0.72 -4.78 16.01
N ASP A 85 -1.64 -5.74 16.07
CA ASP A 85 -1.96 -6.63 14.97
C ASP A 85 -2.98 -6.09 13.96
N TYR A 86 -3.41 -4.82 14.08
CA TYR A 86 -4.45 -4.27 13.22
C TYR A 86 -4.01 -4.11 11.77
N THR A 87 -4.54 -4.92 10.86
CA THR A 87 -4.12 -4.89 9.46
C THR A 87 -5.08 -4.18 8.53
N TRP A 88 -6.28 -3.82 9.02
CA TRP A 88 -7.37 -3.37 8.16
C TRP A 88 -8.38 -2.46 8.86
N ASN A 89 -8.75 -1.36 8.17
CA ASN A 89 -9.74 -0.38 8.62
C ASN A 89 -9.44 0.11 10.05
N TYR A 90 -10.47 0.18 10.90
CA TYR A 90 -10.35 0.55 12.32
C TYR A 90 -10.39 -0.67 13.27
N ASN A 91 -10.24 -1.89 12.74
CA ASN A 91 -10.35 -3.10 13.55
C ASN A 91 -9.06 -3.36 14.33
N GLY A 92 -9.14 -3.30 15.66
CA GLY A 92 -7.96 -3.49 16.53
C GLY A 92 -7.06 -2.26 16.59
N VAL A 93 -7.58 -1.08 16.24
CA VAL A 93 -6.84 0.18 16.42
C VAL A 93 -6.40 0.28 17.89
N PRO A 94 -5.11 0.53 18.15
CA PRO A 94 -4.59 0.56 19.50
C PRO A 94 -5.25 1.65 20.35
N THR A 95 -5.31 1.42 21.66
CA THR A 95 -5.58 2.48 22.63
C THR A 95 -4.42 3.47 22.67
N SER A 96 -4.59 4.64 23.31
CA SER A 96 -3.60 5.73 23.26
C SER A 96 -2.24 5.43 23.89
N ASP A 97 -2.08 4.32 24.61
CA ASP A 97 -0.93 3.92 25.42
C ASP A 97 -0.07 2.81 24.80
N PHE A 98 -0.20 2.57 23.50
CA PHE A 98 0.59 1.56 22.79
C PHE A 98 2.08 1.90 22.70
N GLU A 99 2.91 0.87 22.65
CA GLU A 99 4.34 1.02 22.46
C GLU A 99 4.64 1.45 21.01
N MET A 100 5.21 2.64 20.85
CA MET A 100 5.62 3.12 19.53
C MET A 100 6.95 2.47 19.12
N LYS A 101 6.89 1.56 18.14
CA LYS A 101 8.06 0.96 17.51
C LYS A 101 8.04 1.24 16.03
N LEU A 102 9.07 1.95 15.58
CA LEU A 102 9.18 2.32 14.18
C LEU A 102 9.90 1.23 13.39
N GLU A 103 9.15 0.44 12.64
CA GLU A 103 9.66 -0.71 11.89
C GLU A 103 9.23 -0.68 10.41
N PRO A 104 10.03 -1.22 9.47
CA PRO A 104 9.64 -1.29 8.06
C PRO A 104 8.31 -2.03 7.84
N ALA A 105 7.48 -1.48 6.98
CA ALA A 105 6.20 -2.05 6.58
C ALA A 105 6.26 -2.61 5.14
N PRO A 106 5.40 -3.58 4.78
CA PRO A 106 4.44 -4.30 5.64
C PRO A 106 5.13 -5.20 6.67
N GLN A 107 4.67 -5.18 7.93
CA GLN A 107 5.25 -5.98 9.01
C GLN A 107 4.82 -7.47 9.00
N PHE A 108 3.70 -7.79 8.33
CA PHE A 108 3.17 -9.14 8.33
C PHE A 108 3.17 -9.81 6.96
N GLU A 109 2.98 -11.13 6.96
CA GLU A 109 2.71 -11.86 5.73
C GLU A 109 1.33 -11.52 5.16
N MET A 110 1.18 -11.67 3.84
CA MET A 110 -0.05 -11.33 3.10
C MET A 110 -1.31 -11.91 3.74
N LYS A 111 -1.28 -13.17 4.19
CA LYS A 111 -2.42 -13.84 4.82
C LYS A 111 -3.00 -13.09 6.02
N LYS A 112 -2.18 -12.32 6.76
CA LYS A 112 -2.65 -11.51 7.89
C LYS A 112 -3.39 -10.24 7.45
N TYR A 113 -3.10 -9.75 6.24
CA TYR A 113 -3.83 -8.66 5.60
C TYR A 113 -5.06 -9.14 4.80
N GLU A 114 -5.06 -10.40 4.35
CA GLU A 114 -6.18 -10.99 3.62
C GLU A 114 -7.42 -11.13 4.53
N LYS A 115 -8.58 -10.73 4.01
CA LYS A 115 -9.87 -10.96 4.64
C LYS A 115 -10.86 -11.59 3.64
N PRO A 116 -11.68 -12.58 4.06
CA PRO A 116 -12.49 -13.38 3.14
C PRO A 116 -13.56 -12.62 2.34
N THR A 117 -13.98 -11.42 2.75
CA THR A 117 -15.21 -10.79 2.22
C THR A 117 -15.12 -9.26 2.20
N ASN A 118 -14.20 -8.68 1.43
CA ASN A 118 -14.07 -7.22 1.34
C ASN A 118 -14.78 -6.60 0.12
N GLY A 119 -15.66 -7.32 -0.57
CA GLY A 119 -16.35 -6.81 -1.78
C GLY A 119 -15.43 -6.58 -2.99
N CYS A 120 -14.12 -6.62 -2.80
CA CYS A 120 -13.09 -6.49 -3.84
C CYS A 120 -12.73 -7.82 -4.53
N GLY A 121 -13.25 -8.94 -4.02
CA GLY A 121 -12.90 -10.29 -4.46
C GLY A 121 -11.56 -10.79 -3.89
N PRO A 122 -11.30 -12.10 -3.96
CA PRO A 122 -10.15 -12.75 -3.30
C PRO A 122 -8.77 -12.41 -3.88
N ILE A 123 -8.71 -11.70 -5.00
CA ILE A 123 -7.48 -11.51 -5.80
C ILE A 123 -7.03 -10.03 -5.82
N GLN A 124 -7.89 -9.10 -5.40
CA GLN A 124 -7.62 -7.69 -5.60
C GLN A 124 -6.52 -7.19 -4.66
N GLY A 125 -5.45 -6.69 -5.26
CA GLY A 125 -4.28 -6.20 -4.53
C GLY A 125 -3.28 -7.27 -4.12
N THR A 126 -3.59 -8.57 -4.28
CA THR A 126 -2.69 -9.68 -3.89
C THR A 126 -1.68 -10.04 -4.99
N MET A 127 -1.88 -9.55 -6.21
CA MET A 127 -0.95 -9.79 -7.33
C MET A 127 0.02 -8.62 -7.53
N ILE A 128 1.28 -8.95 -7.82
CA ILE A 128 2.31 -7.96 -8.14
C ILE A 128 2.07 -7.27 -9.49
N LYS A 129 1.61 -8.00 -10.52
CA LYS A 129 1.48 -7.47 -11.88
C LYS A 129 0.59 -6.21 -11.98
N PRO A 130 -0.61 -6.16 -11.37
CA PRO A 130 -1.40 -4.93 -11.34
C PRO A 130 -0.70 -3.77 -10.64
N ARG A 131 0.10 -4.02 -9.59
CA ARG A 131 0.86 -2.99 -8.86
C ARG A 131 1.95 -2.38 -9.73
N LEU A 132 2.69 -3.21 -10.47
CA LEU A 132 3.71 -2.75 -11.40
C LEU A 132 3.10 -1.91 -12.52
N LYS A 133 1.96 -2.35 -13.08
CA LYS A 133 1.23 -1.60 -14.11
C LYS A 133 0.71 -0.24 -13.59
N GLU A 134 0.29 -0.17 -12.33
CA GLU A 134 -0.10 1.10 -11.70
C GLU A 134 1.09 2.07 -11.67
N TYR A 135 2.26 1.61 -11.22
CA TYR A 135 3.47 2.46 -11.20
C TYR A 135 3.90 2.89 -12.60
N GLU A 136 3.93 1.99 -13.58
CA GLU A 136 4.24 2.32 -14.97
C GLU A 136 3.27 3.36 -15.56
N SER A 137 1.98 3.23 -15.25
CA SER A 137 0.97 4.16 -15.77
C SER A 137 1.01 5.53 -15.10
N LEU A 138 1.31 5.58 -13.81
CA LEU A 138 1.39 6.83 -13.05
C LEU A 138 2.73 7.55 -13.27
N TYR A 139 3.82 6.79 -13.31
CA TYR A 139 5.21 7.26 -13.34
C TYR A 139 5.99 6.56 -14.47
N PRO A 140 5.70 6.86 -15.76
CA PRO A 140 6.23 6.11 -16.90
C PRO A 140 7.75 6.18 -17.07
N ASN A 141 8.42 7.15 -16.42
CA ASN A 141 9.86 7.32 -16.47
C ASN A 141 10.58 6.79 -15.22
N GLU A 142 9.85 6.19 -14.29
CA GLU A 142 10.40 5.65 -13.05
C GLU A 142 10.46 4.12 -13.13
N THR A 143 11.51 3.56 -12.54
CA THR A 143 11.63 2.11 -12.37
C THR A 143 11.33 1.72 -10.93
N VAL A 144 10.83 0.50 -10.73
CA VAL A 144 10.60 -0.03 -9.38
C VAL A 144 11.94 -0.48 -8.80
N PRO A 145 12.45 0.15 -7.73
CA PRO A 145 13.76 -0.19 -7.18
C PRO A 145 13.81 -1.62 -6.65
N GLU A 146 14.97 -2.27 -6.68
CA GLU A 146 15.17 -3.59 -6.06
C GLU A 146 14.89 -3.60 -4.55
N SER A 147 15.05 -2.44 -3.90
CA SER A 147 14.75 -2.26 -2.47
C SER A 147 13.26 -2.13 -2.16
N TRP A 148 12.37 -2.15 -3.15
CA TRP A 148 10.95 -2.00 -2.92
C TRP A 148 10.39 -3.20 -2.14
N TRP A 149 9.68 -2.91 -1.04
CA TRP A 149 9.10 -3.92 -0.14
C TRP A 149 8.17 -4.92 -0.84
N GLY A 150 7.54 -4.49 -1.95
CA GLY A 150 6.59 -5.30 -2.70
C GLY A 150 7.21 -6.57 -3.27
N TRP A 151 8.50 -6.54 -3.64
CA TRP A 151 9.19 -7.74 -4.12
C TRP A 151 9.13 -8.87 -3.11
N LYS A 152 9.41 -8.60 -1.83
CA LYS A 152 9.30 -9.59 -0.76
C LYS A 152 7.84 -9.95 -0.47
N PHE A 153 6.98 -8.95 -0.35
CA PHE A 153 5.58 -9.14 0.05
C PHE A 153 4.79 -10.01 -0.94
N PHE A 154 4.96 -9.80 -2.24
CA PHE A 154 4.25 -10.56 -3.28
C PHE A 154 4.91 -11.90 -3.63
N ASN A 155 6.23 -12.05 -3.43
CA ASN A 155 6.96 -13.27 -3.78
C ASN A 155 6.59 -14.48 -2.90
N VAL A 156 6.03 -14.25 -1.69
CA VAL A 156 5.46 -15.34 -0.87
C VAL A 156 4.40 -16.14 -1.64
N LEU A 157 3.66 -15.52 -2.56
CA LEU A 157 2.71 -16.23 -3.43
C LEU A 157 3.37 -16.97 -4.61
N TYR A 158 4.51 -16.49 -5.10
CA TYR A 158 5.24 -17.15 -6.20
C TYR A 158 5.85 -18.48 -5.71
N ASN A 159 6.39 -18.50 -4.49
CA ASN A 159 6.94 -19.71 -3.87
C ASN A 159 5.85 -20.67 -3.37
N ASN A 160 4.69 -20.17 -2.90
CA ASN A 160 3.61 -21.05 -2.44
C ASN A 160 2.78 -21.67 -3.58
N LYS A 161 2.79 -21.08 -4.79
CA LYS A 161 2.21 -21.73 -5.98
C LYS A 161 3.10 -22.84 -6.52
N THR A 162 4.42 -22.63 -6.55
CA THR A 162 5.39 -23.63 -7.01
C THR A 162 5.49 -24.84 -6.07
N MET A 163 5.26 -24.67 -4.76
CA MET A 163 5.18 -25.81 -3.81
C MET A 163 3.84 -26.59 -3.84
N LYS A 164 2.82 -26.12 -4.56
CA LYS A 164 1.53 -26.84 -4.73
C LYS A 164 1.42 -27.58 -6.06
N GLU A 165 2.40 -27.41 -6.93
CA GLU A 165 2.50 -28.06 -8.25
C GLU A 165 3.69 -29.05 -8.32
N SER A 166 4.30 -29.38 -7.17
CA SER A 166 5.41 -30.33 -7.02
C SER A 166 5.03 -31.51 -6.13
#